data_AF-A0A7V2RSY6-F1
#
_entry.id   AF-A0A7V2RSY6-F1
#
_cell.length_a   1.000
_cell.length_b   1.000
_cell.length_c   1.000
_cell.angle_alpha   90.00
_cell.angle_beta   90.00
_cell.angle_gamma   90.00
#
_symmetry.space_group_name_H-M   'P 1'
#
loop_
_entity.id
_entity.type
_entity.pdbx_description
1 polymer ?
#
loop_
_entity_poly.entity_id
_entity_poly.type
_entity_poly.pdbx_seq_one_letter_code
_entity_poly.pdbx_strand_id
1 'polypeptide(L)'
;MCPGKGRHRWGVGHARDGNRLGGGGAPGIVQGGDVLTIDGSEGEGGGQVLRSALTLAALTGTPFRLVNVRARRPRPGLAAQHLAALRAAAAVCDAEVEGAALGSLEVRFAPRAPRAGDY
;
A
#
# COMPACT_ATOMS: atom_id res chain seq x y z
N MET A 1 -30.80 -11.02 -17.57
CA MET A 1 -29.66 -10.21 -18.07
C MET A 1 -28.91 -9.62 -16.88
N CYS A 2 -27.67 -10.06 -16.64
CA CYS A 2 -26.72 -9.41 -15.72
C CYS A 2 -25.41 -9.23 -16.48
N PRO A 3 -24.86 -8.01 -16.65
CA PRO A 3 -23.59 -7.85 -17.35
C PRO A 3 -22.40 -8.13 -16.41
N GLY A 4 -21.61 -9.12 -16.81
CA GLY A 4 -20.13 -9.13 -16.79
C GLY A 4 -19.37 -8.78 -15.50
N LYS A 5 -18.90 -9.81 -14.78
CA LYS A 5 -17.77 -9.71 -13.85
C LYS A 5 -16.47 -9.48 -14.64
N GLY A 6 -15.99 -8.25 -14.70
CA GLY A 6 -14.68 -7.89 -15.24
C GLY A 6 -13.55 -8.34 -14.32
N ARG A 7 -12.90 -9.45 -14.65
CA ARG A 7 -11.61 -9.82 -14.05
C ARG A 7 -10.54 -8.86 -14.56
N HIS A 8 -10.28 -7.78 -13.81
CA HIS A 8 -9.14 -6.91 -14.06
C HIS A 8 -7.88 -7.59 -13.53
N ARG A 9 -7.32 -8.44 -14.39
CA ARG A 9 -5.96 -8.96 -14.33
C ARG A 9 -5.03 -7.78 -14.60
N TRP A 10 -4.38 -7.27 -13.55
CA TRP A 10 -3.35 -6.26 -13.66
C TRP A 10 -2.12 -6.91 -14.34
N GLY A 11 -1.90 -6.54 -15.61
CA GLY A 11 -0.76 -6.98 -16.40
C GLY A 11 0.47 -6.15 -16.03
N VAL A 12 1.54 -6.84 -15.62
CA VAL A 12 2.88 -6.27 -15.44
C VAL A 12 3.41 -5.87 -16.82
N GLY A 13 3.29 -4.59 -17.16
CA GLY A 13 3.86 -4.01 -18.37
C GLY A 13 5.32 -3.60 -18.12
N HIS A 14 6.27 -4.50 -18.37
CA HIS A 14 7.68 -4.14 -18.43
C HIS A 14 8.01 -3.58 -19.83
N ALA A 15 8.38 -2.30 -19.87
CA ALA A 15 9.01 -1.71 -21.03
C ALA A 15 10.17 -0.79 -20.60
N ARG A 16 11.36 -1.23 -21.00
CA ARG A 16 12.56 -0.48 -21.46
C ARG A 16 13.78 -0.34 -20.54
N ASP A 17 14.81 -1.01 -21.04
CA ASP A 17 16.12 -0.52 -21.49
C ASP A 17 17.10 0.07 -20.47
N GLY A 18 18.31 -0.50 -20.52
CA GLY A 18 19.32 -0.35 -19.52
C GLY A 18 20.17 0.92 -19.64
N ASN A 19 20.71 1.31 -18.50
CA ASN A 19 22.09 1.75 -18.43
C ASN A 19 22.64 1.44 -17.04
N ARG A 20 23.89 0.99 -17.05
CA ARG A 20 24.70 0.47 -15.95
C ARG A 20 25.44 1.62 -15.27
N LEU A 21 25.22 1.84 -13.97
CA LEU A 21 26.14 2.37 -12.95
C LEU A 21 25.57 1.82 -11.61
N GLY A 22 26.22 1.06 -10.73
CA GLY A 22 27.61 1.02 -10.31
C GLY A 22 27.72 1.57 -8.88
N GLY A 23 27.57 0.73 -7.85
CA GLY A 23 28.08 1.01 -6.48
C GLY A 23 27.08 0.95 -5.33
N GLY A 24 27.36 0.09 -4.34
CA GLY A 24 26.82 0.19 -2.97
C GLY A 24 25.66 -0.75 -2.65
N GLY A 25 25.94 -2.03 -2.41
CA GLY A 25 24.97 -2.99 -1.89
C GLY A 25 24.53 -2.62 -0.47
N ALA A 26 23.42 -1.91 -0.36
CA ALA A 26 22.61 -1.89 0.86
C ALA A 26 22.04 -3.30 1.10
N PRO A 27 21.91 -3.75 2.37
CA PRO A 27 21.37 -5.07 2.67
C PRO A 27 19.97 -5.21 2.07
N GLY A 28 19.73 -6.33 1.38
CA GLY A 28 18.64 -6.57 0.46
C GLY A 28 17.27 -6.09 0.95
N ILE A 29 16.82 -4.97 0.40
CA ILE A 29 15.45 -4.50 0.49
C ILE A 29 14.70 -5.16 -0.67
N VAL A 30 13.64 -5.89 -0.35
CA VAL A 30 12.76 -6.69 -1.24
C VAL A 30 12.69 -6.17 -2.69
N GLN A 31 12.97 -7.04 -3.67
CA GLN A 31 12.90 -6.68 -5.09
C GLN A 31 11.48 -6.25 -5.46
N GLY A 32 11.35 -5.04 -6.02
CA GLY A 32 10.07 -4.47 -6.45
C GLY A 32 9.43 -5.27 -7.58
N GLY A 33 8.29 -5.89 -7.28
CA GLY A 33 7.46 -6.60 -8.25
C GLY A 33 6.24 -7.26 -7.60
N ASP A 34 6.42 -7.82 -6.41
CA ASP A 34 5.35 -8.54 -5.71
C ASP A 34 4.60 -7.67 -4.70
N VAL A 35 3.28 -7.83 -4.66
CA VAL A 35 2.39 -7.16 -3.68
C VAL A 35 2.51 -7.87 -2.35
N LEU A 36 3.00 -7.16 -1.33
CA LEU A 36 3.12 -7.70 0.02
C LEU A 36 1.74 -7.80 0.68
N THR A 37 1.34 -8.98 1.16
CA THR A 37 0.11 -9.11 1.96
C THR A 37 0.44 -9.06 3.45
N ILE A 38 -0.26 -8.19 4.17
CA ILE A 38 -0.08 -7.93 5.60
C ILE A 38 -1.39 -8.25 6.32
N ASP A 39 -1.32 -9.02 7.41
CA ASP A 39 -2.48 -9.26 8.28
C ASP A 39 -2.53 -8.23 9.42
N GLY A 40 -3.54 -7.36 9.40
CA GLY A 40 -3.77 -6.31 10.37
C GLY A 40 -4.47 -6.77 11.64
N SER A 41 -4.83 -8.05 11.76
CA SER A 41 -5.28 -8.63 13.02
C SER A 41 -4.09 -8.84 13.96
N GLU A 42 -2.89 -9.09 13.44
CA GLU A 42 -1.68 -9.38 14.21
C GLU A 42 -1.13 -8.19 15.01
N GLY A 43 -0.57 -8.47 16.19
CA GLY A 43 -0.01 -7.47 17.11
C GLY A 43 -1.04 -6.52 17.76
N GLU A 44 -0.74 -5.22 17.81
CA GLU A 44 -1.45 -4.22 18.63
C GLU A 44 -2.84 -3.76 18.09
N GLY A 45 -3.36 -4.45 17.08
CA GLY A 45 -4.67 -4.18 16.49
C GLY A 45 -4.64 -3.16 15.37
N GLY A 46 -3.87 -3.45 14.31
CA GLY A 46 -3.97 -2.90 12.95
C GLY A 46 -3.56 -1.44 12.72
N GLY A 47 -3.79 -0.55 13.69
CA GLY A 47 -3.55 0.89 13.51
C GLY A 47 -2.06 1.27 13.41
N GLN A 48 -1.20 0.60 14.18
CA GLN A 48 0.25 0.76 14.04
C GLN A 48 0.75 0.13 12.74
N VAL A 49 0.29 -1.08 12.44
CA VAL A 49 0.67 -1.85 11.24
C VAL A 49 0.41 -1.04 9.96
N LEU A 50 -0.76 -0.40 9.84
CA LEU A 50 -1.08 0.42 8.67
C LEU A 50 -0.10 1.59 8.49
N ARG A 51 0.22 2.33 9.56
CA ARG A 51 1.10 3.50 9.45
C ARG A 51 2.51 3.08 9.05
N SER A 52 3.04 2.03 9.68
CA SER A 52 4.36 1.50 9.32
C SER A 52 4.39 0.97 7.89
N ALA A 53 3.35 0.24 7.46
CA ALA A 53 3.22 -0.25 6.09
C ALA A 53 3.20 0.89 5.07
N LEU A 54 2.44 1.96 5.32
CA LEU A 54 2.40 3.14 4.45
C LEU A 54 3.77 3.82 4.33
N THR A 55 4.45 4.06 5.46
CA THR A 55 5.77 4.69 5.45
C THR A 55 6.79 3.83 4.72
N LEU A 56 6.83 2.52 4.99
CA LEU A 56 7.77 1.62 4.33
C LEU A 56 7.48 1.52 2.83
N ALA A 57 6.22 1.37 2.44
CA ALA A 57 5.82 1.32 1.04
C ALA A 57 6.19 2.61 0.29
N ALA A 58 5.98 3.77 0.91
CA ALA A 58 6.37 5.06 0.35
C ALA A 58 7.90 5.17 0.13
N LEU A 59 8.70 4.58 1.01
CA LEU A 59 10.17 4.60 0.93
C LEU A 59 10.73 3.55 -0.04
N THR A 60 10.14 2.35 -0.07
CA THR A 60 10.66 1.22 -0.87
C THR A 60 10.01 1.12 -2.25
N GLY A 61 8.90 1.81 -2.48
CA GLY A 61 8.08 1.66 -3.68
C GLY A 61 7.34 0.31 -3.75
N THR A 62 7.31 -0.46 -2.67
CA THR A 62 6.71 -1.81 -2.66
C THR A 62 5.20 -1.69 -2.42
N PRO A 63 4.34 -2.18 -3.34
CA PRO A 63 2.91 -2.19 -3.13
C PRO A 63 2.53 -3.19 -2.03
N PHE A 64 1.47 -2.89 -1.27
CA PHE A 64 0.95 -3.81 -0.27
C PHE A 64 -0.57 -3.91 -0.26
N ARG A 65 -1.04 -5.03 0.30
CA ARG A 65 -2.43 -5.30 0.64
C ARG A 65 -2.52 -5.60 2.13
N LEU A 66 -3.26 -4.78 2.86
CA LEU A 66 -3.54 -4.99 4.28
C LEU A 66 -4.95 -5.58 4.42
N VAL A 67 -5.06 -6.72 5.10
CA VAL A 67 -6.34 -7.37 5.44
C VAL A 67 -6.60 -7.31 6.94
N ASN A 68 -7.82 -7.65 7.35
CA ASN A 68 -8.22 -7.75 8.74
C ASN A 68 -7.93 -6.49 9.56
N VAL A 69 -8.09 -5.31 8.94
CA VAL A 69 -7.78 -4.02 9.57
C VAL A 69 -8.54 -3.89 10.88
N ARG A 70 -7.81 -3.85 11.99
CA ARG A 70 -8.38 -3.69 13.35
C ARG A 70 -9.41 -4.78 13.70
N ALA A 71 -9.27 -5.99 13.15
CA ALA A 71 -10.26 -7.07 13.33
C ALA A 71 -10.51 -7.45 14.80
N ARG A 72 -9.51 -7.31 15.68
CA ARG A 72 -9.62 -7.60 17.12
C ARG A 72 -10.13 -6.42 17.98
N ARG A 73 -10.58 -5.31 17.37
CA ARG A 73 -11.09 -4.12 18.10
C ARG A 73 -12.63 -4.09 18.09
N PRO A 74 -13.28 -3.47 19.09
CA PRO A 74 -14.75 -3.35 19.15
C PRO A 74 -15.37 -2.65 17.94
N ARG A 75 -14.63 -1.75 17.31
CA ARG A 75 -15.00 -1.08 16.05
C ARG A 75 -13.94 -1.42 15.00
N PRO A 76 -14.09 -2.53 14.27
CA PRO A 76 -13.11 -2.98 13.29
C PRO A 76 -13.08 -2.06 12.06
N GLY A 77 -12.05 -2.25 11.23
CA GLY A 77 -11.84 -1.50 10.00
C GLY A 77 -11.16 -0.15 10.19
N LEU A 78 -10.96 0.54 9.06
CA LEU A 78 -10.37 1.88 9.04
C LEU A 78 -11.19 2.86 9.87
N ALA A 79 -10.49 3.70 10.62
CA ALA A 79 -11.06 4.81 11.36
C ALA A 79 -10.59 6.13 10.73
N ALA A 80 -11.16 7.25 11.14
CA ALA A 80 -10.87 8.56 10.54
C ALA A 80 -9.37 8.87 10.47
N GLN A 81 -8.61 8.56 11.54
CA GLN A 81 -7.16 8.77 11.58
C GLN A 81 -6.38 7.88 10.61
N HIS A 82 -6.86 6.65 10.38
CA HIS A 82 -6.25 5.73 9.43
C HIS A 82 -6.47 6.22 8.00
N LEU A 83 -7.69 6.69 7.72
CA LEU A 83 -8.06 7.23 6.42
C LEU A 83 -7.29 8.52 6.11
N ALA A 84 -7.11 9.40 7.11
CA ALA A 84 -6.29 10.60 6.95
C ALA A 84 -4.85 10.26 6.59
N ALA A 85 -4.22 9.32 7.31
CA ALA A 85 -2.86 8.88 7.01
C ALA A 85 -2.74 8.23 5.62
N LEU A 86 -3.70 7.39 5.24
CA LEU A 86 -3.75 6.76 3.92
C LEU A 86 -3.86 7.79 2.79
N ARG A 87 -4.73 8.80 2.95
CA ARG A 87 -4.90 9.89 1.98
C ARG A 87 -3.66 10.78 1.87
N ALA A 88 -3.03 11.10 3.00
CA ALA A 88 -1.80 11.89 3.01
C ALA A 88 -0.66 11.15 2.30
N ALA A 89 -0.45 9.87 2.61
CA ALA A 89 0.54 9.03 1.94
C ALA A 89 0.25 8.91 0.43
N ALA A 90 -1.02 8.76 0.05
CA ALA A 90 -1.41 8.72 -1.36
C ALA A 90 -1.13 10.02 -2.10
N ALA A 91 -1.36 11.18 -1.47
CA ALA A 91 -1.05 12.47 -2.05
C ALA A 91 0.46 12.66 -2.26
N VAL A 92 1.27 12.30 -1.26
CA VAL A 92 2.74 12.42 -1.30
C VAL A 92 3.35 11.49 -2.36
N CYS A 93 2.83 10.27 -2.50
CA CYS A 93 3.39 9.25 -3.39
C CYS A 93 2.64 9.07 -4.71
N ASP A 94 1.60 9.87 -4.98
CA ASP A 94 0.73 9.68 -6.15
C ASP A 94 0.18 8.25 -6.26
N ALA A 95 -0.18 7.68 -5.12
CA ALA A 95 -0.44 6.25 -5.01
C ALA A 95 -1.83 5.89 -5.52
N GLU A 96 -1.93 4.70 -6.13
CA GLU A 96 -3.22 4.06 -6.35
C GLU A 96 -3.68 3.41 -5.03
N VAL A 97 -4.93 3.65 -4.65
CA VAL A 97 -5.50 3.17 -3.39
C VAL A 97 -6.88 2.57 -3.60
N GLU A 98 -7.08 1.37 -3.06
CA GLU A 98 -8.39 0.72 -2.96
C GLU A 98 -8.77 0.51 -1.49
N GLY A 99 -10.07 0.60 -1.18
CA GLY A 99 -10.58 0.37 0.18
C GLY A 99 -10.39 1.55 1.14
N ALA A 100 -10.11 2.77 0.64
CA ALA A 100 -10.00 3.99 1.44
C ALA A 100 -11.36 4.54 1.92
N ALA A 101 -12.07 3.75 2.72
CA ALA A 101 -13.36 4.10 3.31
C ALA A 101 -13.41 3.79 4.81
N LEU A 102 -14.19 4.55 5.57
CA LEU A 102 -14.44 4.26 6.98
C LEU A 102 -15.02 2.85 7.14
N GLY A 103 -14.52 2.11 8.13
CA GLY A 103 -14.92 0.72 8.39
C GLY A 103 -14.36 -0.31 7.42
N SER A 104 -13.57 0.09 6.40
CA SER A 104 -12.98 -0.90 5.48
C SER A 104 -12.05 -1.86 6.22
N LEU A 105 -12.23 -3.16 5.97
CA LEU A 105 -11.42 -4.25 6.54
C LEU A 105 -10.19 -4.58 5.69
N GLU A 106 -10.11 -4.01 4.49
CA GLU A 106 -9.06 -4.25 3.51
C GLU A 106 -8.63 -2.94 2.84
N VAL A 107 -7.32 -2.80 2.61
CA VAL A 107 -6.74 -1.69 1.86
C VAL A 107 -5.70 -2.24 0.90
N ARG A 108 -5.66 -1.72 -0.32
CA ARG A 108 -4.52 -1.87 -1.23
C ARG A 108 -3.89 -0.52 -1.46
N PHE A 109 -2.57 -0.48 -1.45
CA PHE A 109 -1.79 0.73 -1.62
C PHE A 109 -0.62 0.43 -2.56
N ALA A 110 -0.58 1.12 -3.70
CA ALA A 110 0.48 1.00 -4.69
C ALA A 110 1.13 2.38 -4.88
N PRO A 111 2.26 2.66 -4.20
CA PRO A 111 2.93 3.95 -4.26
C PRO A 111 3.70 4.14 -5.56
N ARG A 112 3.82 5.40 -6.00
CA ARG A 112 4.87 5.85 -6.92
C ARG A 112 5.96 6.56 -6.11
N ALA A 113 6.96 7.10 -6.80
CA ALA A 113 8.03 7.85 -6.15
C ALA A 113 7.47 9.08 -5.40
N PRO A 114 7.83 9.28 -4.12
CA PRO A 114 7.36 10.42 -3.34
C PRO A 114 7.82 11.75 -3.94
N ARG A 115 6.94 12.77 -3.86
CA ARG A 115 7.20 14.12 -4.38
C ARG A 115 7.28 15.15 -3.25
N ALA A 116 8.29 16.01 -3.30
CA ALA A 116 8.35 17.19 -2.42
C ALA A 116 7.24 18.19 -2.78
N GLY A 117 6.67 18.85 -1.78
CA GLY A 117 5.58 19.82 -1.94
C GLY A 117 4.92 20.18 -0.61
N ASP A 118 3.87 21.01 -0.67
CA ASP A 118 3.02 21.36 0.47
C ASP A 118 1.76 20.47 0.48
N TYR A 119 1.45 19.88 1.64
CA TYR A 119 0.39 18.86 1.81
C TYR A 119 -0.43 19.07 3.08
#